data_AF-A0A0E9LTF8-F1
#
_entry.id   AF-A0A0E9LTF8-F1
#
_cell.length_a   1.000
_cell.length_b   1.000
_cell.length_c   1.000
_cell.angle_alpha   90.00
_cell.angle_beta   90.00
_cell.angle_gamma   90.00
#
_symmetry.space_group_name_H-M   'P 1'
#
loop_
_entity.id
_entity.type
_entity.pdbx_description
1 polymer ?
#
loop_
_entity_poly.entity_id
_entity_poly.type
_entity_poly.pdbx_seq_one_letter_code
_entity_poly.pdbx_strand_id
1 'polypeptide(L)'
;MSFQQLDIGAYWYTNPIEVGLWYRGIPGVSSETLTNNDALIFSLGINVGTIHFAYSYDLTLSGLAGYTGGSNEFSLIYRFNRGPVVNPPRGPIPCSEPAYGLGEGRSNYRPQRRKLF
;
A
#
# COMPACT_ATOMS: atom_id res chain seq x y z
N MET A 1 16.99 -9.24 32.06
CA MET A 1 16.89 -7.83 31.62
C MET A 1 15.74 -7.74 30.65
N SER A 2 14.68 -7.01 31.00
CA SER A 2 13.53 -6.79 30.12
C SER A 2 13.72 -5.45 29.43
N PHE A 3 13.83 -5.45 28.10
CA PHE A 3 13.81 -4.22 27.31
C PHE A 3 12.36 -3.77 27.18
N GLN A 4 12.03 -2.60 27.73
CA GLN A 4 10.72 -1.99 27.58
C GLN A 4 10.85 -0.83 26.60
N GLN A 5 10.55 -1.11 25.33
CA GLN A 5 10.43 -0.11 24.29
C GLN A 5 8.95 0.01 23.93
N LEU A 6 8.43 1.22 23.93
CA LEU A 6 7.06 1.53 23.56
C LEU A 6 7.09 2.49 22.38
N ASP A 7 6.43 2.10 21.30
CA ASP A 7 6.20 2.94 20.13
C ASP A 7 4.70 3.22 20.02
N ILE A 8 4.31 4.49 19.96
CA ILE A 8 2.94 4.93 19.75
C ILE A 8 2.93 5.88 18.58
N GLY A 9 2.00 5.71 17.65
CA GLY A 9 1.82 6.66 16.57
C GLY A 9 0.39 6.75 16.10
N ALA A 10 0.12 7.85 15.40
CA ALA A 10 -1.13 8.10 14.71
C ALA A 10 -0.80 8.48 13.27
N TYR A 11 -1.62 8.01 12.34
CA TYR A 11 -1.53 8.42 10.95
C TYR A 11 -2.92 8.79 10.44
N TRP A 12 -2.95 9.80 9.59
CA TRP A 12 -4.11 10.26 8.87
C TRP A 12 -3.90 10.00 7.39
N TYR A 13 -4.84 9.29 6.79
CA TYR A 13 -4.84 9.00 5.37
C TYR A 13 -6.06 9.64 4.71
N THR A 14 -5.83 10.48 3.70
CA THR A 14 -6.88 11.09 2.88
C THR A 14 -6.43 11.20 1.44
N ASN A 15 -7.01 10.47 0.50
CA ASN A 15 -6.53 10.48 -0.88
C ASN A 15 -6.49 11.92 -1.45
N PRO A 16 -5.33 12.48 -1.88
CA PRO A 16 -4.05 11.81 -2.16
C PRO A 16 -2.95 11.94 -1.08
N ILE A 17 -3.20 12.55 0.07
CA ILE A 17 -2.21 12.86 1.11
C ILE A 17 -2.24 11.84 2.26
N GLU A 18 -1.06 11.54 2.80
CA GLU A 18 -0.86 10.77 4.02
C GLU A 18 0.02 11.58 4.98
N VAL A 19 -0.33 11.62 6.26
CA VAL A 19 0.47 12.30 7.28
C VAL A 19 0.52 11.40 8.52
N GLY A 20 1.70 11.16 9.06
CA GLY A 20 1.88 10.35 10.25
C GLY A 20 2.78 11.01 11.27
N LEU A 21 2.52 10.71 12.54
CA LEU A 21 3.36 11.08 13.65
C LEU A 21 3.53 9.85 14.53
N TRP A 22 4.78 9.48 14.78
CA TRP A 22 5.15 8.38 15.65
C TRP A 22 6.05 8.90 16.74
N TYR A 23 5.88 8.36 17.92
CA TYR A 23 6.65 8.68 19.10
C TYR A 23 7.17 7.37 19.70
N ARG A 24 8.49 7.30 19.82
CA ARG A 24 9.24 6.18 20.40
C ARG A 24 9.76 6.62 21.76
N GLY A 25 9.25 5.98 22.80
CA GLY A 25 9.58 6.29 24.18
C GLY A 25 8.39 6.11 25.12
N ILE A 26 8.67 6.06 26.43
CA ILE A 26 7.63 6.00 27.47
C ILE A 26 7.65 7.34 28.21
N PRO A 27 6.68 8.24 27.97
CA PRO A 27 6.58 9.48 28.72
C PRO A 27 5.92 9.15 30.07
N GLY A 28 6.72 8.98 31.12
CA GLY A 28 6.18 8.84 32.48
C GLY A 28 6.84 7.81 33.40
N VAL A 29 7.84 7.04 32.96
CA VAL A 29 8.69 6.25 33.87
C VAL A 29 9.92 7.08 34.22
N SER A 30 9.71 8.07 35.07
CA SER A 30 10.74 8.94 35.61
C SER A 30 11.47 8.24 36.75
N SER A 31 12.66 7.69 36.45
CA SER A 31 13.73 7.53 37.44
C SER A 31 14.71 8.68 37.22
N GLU A 32 14.95 9.43 38.29
CA GLU A 32 15.53 10.78 38.48
C GLU A 32 16.71 11.29 37.62
N THR A 33 17.22 10.59 36.61
CA THR A 33 18.43 11.04 35.87
C THR A 33 18.42 10.89 34.36
N LEU A 34 17.50 10.12 33.73
CA LEU A 34 17.46 10.00 32.27
C LEU A 34 16.02 10.17 31.75
N THR A 35 15.78 11.28 31.07
CA THR A 35 14.57 11.46 30.25
C THR A 35 14.66 10.49 29.07
N ASN A 36 13.99 9.34 29.16
CA ASN A 36 13.95 8.30 28.11
C ASN A 36 13.00 8.69 26.95
N ASN A 37 13.19 9.90 26.40
CA ASN A 37 12.58 10.31 25.15
C ASN A 37 13.57 9.95 24.03
N ASP A 38 13.27 8.89 23.28
CA ASP A 38 14.21 8.30 22.33
C ASP A 38 14.11 9.01 20.97
N ALA A 39 12.92 9.01 20.33
CA ALA A 39 12.71 9.70 19.07
C ALA A 39 11.24 10.06 18.74
N LEU A 40 11.04 11.13 17.98
CA LEU A 40 9.79 11.51 17.32
C LEU A 40 9.98 11.38 15.81
N ILE A 41 9.10 10.66 15.13
CA ILE A 41 9.18 10.43 13.70
C ILE A 41 7.97 11.09 13.06
N PHE A 42 8.22 11.95 12.09
CA PHE A 42 7.19 12.59 11.30
C PHE A 42 7.20 11.99 9.89
N SER A 43 6.02 11.66 9.35
CA SER A 43 5.90 11.14 7.99
C SER A 43 4.88 11.92 7.16
N LEU A 44 5.18 12.13 5.90
CA LEU A 44 4.34 12.78 4.89
C LEU A 44 4.35 11.93 3.63
N GLY A 45 3.19 11.70 3.03
CA GLY A 45 3.03 10.94 1.80
C GLY A 45 2.09 11.63 0.84
N ILE A 46 2.33 11.47 -0.46
CA ILE A 46 1.43 11.88 -1.52
C ILE A 46 1.33 10.78 -2.58
N ASN A 47 0.09 10.39 -2.88
CA ASN A 47 -0.28 9.39 -3.85
C ASN A 47 -0.83 10.07 -5.11
N VAL A 48 -0.05 10.08 -6.19
CA VAL A 48 -0.46 10.63 -7.48
C VAL A 48 -0.59 9.50 -8.50
N GLY A 49 -1.77 8.88 -8.52
CA GLY A 49 -2.15 7.86 -9.51
C GLY A 49 -1.30 6.58 -9.40
N THR A 50 -0.27 6.47 -10.24
CA THR A 50 0.66 5.33 -10.27
C THR A 50 1.91 5.55 -9.42
N ILE A 51 2.17 6.79 -8.98
CA ILE A 51 3.35 7.16 -8.21
C ILE A 51 2.92 7.50 -6.78
N HIS A 52 3.66 7.01 -5.79
CA HIS A 52 3.50 7.38 -4.39
C HIS A 52 4.85 7.85 -3.84
N PHE A 53 4.91 9.11 -3.44
CA PHE A 53 6.06 9.71 -2.76
C PHE A 53 5.79 9.75 -1.26
N ALA A 54 6.78 9.40 -0.46
CA ALA A 54 6.73 9.60 0.97
C ALA A 54 8.06 10.18 1.48
N TYR A 55 7.97 10.90 2.58
CA TYR A 55 9.05 11.58 3.26
C TYR A 55 8.89 11.33 4.74
N SER A 56 9.96 10.90 5.41
CA SER A 56 10.00 10.73 6.85
C SER A 56 11.16 11.48 7.46
N TYR A 57 10.94 11.99 8.67
CA TYR A 57 11.94 12.73 9.43
C TYR A 57 11.98 12.24 10.86
N ASP A 58 13.14 11.71 11.27
CA ASP A 58 13.37 11.15 12.58
C ASP A 58 14.11 12.17 13.46
N LEU A 59 13.40 12.70 14.45
CA LEU A 59 13.91 13.65 15.44
C LEU A 59 14.26 12.91 16.73
N THR A 60 15.55 12.82 17.06
CA THR A 60 16.00 12.29 18.36
C THR A 60 15.77 13.33 19.47
N LEU A 61 15.06 12.97 20.54
CA LEU A 61 14.64 13.89 21.61
C LEU A 61 15.58 13.89 22.84
N SER A 62 16.51 12.93 22.93
CA SER A 62 17.46 12.85 24.04
C SER A 62 18.53 13.95 23.98
N GLY A 63 19.35 14.13 25.02
CA GLY A 63 20.33 15.24 25.18
C GLY A 63 21.38 15.42 24.07
N LEU A 64 21.34 14.60 23.01
CA LEU A 64 22.05 14.77 21.75
C LEU A 64 21.26 15.53 20.67
N ALA A 65 20.02 15.95 20.94
CA ALA A 65 19.15 16.64 20.00
C ALA A 65 19.77 17.93 19.41
N GLY A 66 20.70 18.57 20.13
CA GLY A 66 21.47 19.72 19.64
C GLY A 66 22.64 19.39 18.71
N TYR A 67 23.04 18.11 18.58
CA TYR A 67 24.25 17.69 17.86
C TYR A 67 23.99 16.87 16.59
N THR A 68 22.88 16.14 16.48
CA THR A 68 22.70 15.15 15.40
C THR A 68 21.68 15.55 14.32
N GLY A 69 20.90 16.62 14.49
CA GLY A 69 20.06 17.20 13.42
C GLY A 69 18.94 16.31 12.85
N GLY A 70 18.77 15.09 13.35
CA GLY A 70 17.79 14.10 12.88
C GLY A 70 18.18 13.37 11.58
N SER A 71 17.32 12.47 11.12
CA SER A 71 17.47 11.72 9.86
C SER A 71 16.36 12.08 8.88
N ASN A 72 16.70 12.46 7.65
CA ASN A 72 15.72 12.76 6.59
C ASN A 72 15.71 11.60 5.59
N GLU A 73 14.54 11.01 5.37
CA GLU A 73 14.37 9.85 4.50
C GLU A 73 13.33 10.13 3.42
N PHE A 74 13.61 9.70 2.19
CA PHE A 74 12.72 9.84 1.04
C PHE A 74 12.38 8.48 0.46
N SER A 75 11.11 8.25 0.17
CA SER A 75 10.58 7.01 -0.36
C SER A 75 9.77 7.26 -1.64
N LEU A 76 9.98 6.43 -2.65
CA LEU A 76 9.31 6.50 -3.94
C LEU A 76 8.81 5.11 -4.32
N ILE A 77 7.50 4.98 -4.51
CA ILE A 77 6.84 3.75 -4.93
C ILE A 77 6.19 4.00 -6.29
N TYR A 78 6.53 3.17 -7.27
CA TYR A 78 5.92 3.19 -8.59
C TYR A 78 5.13 1.92 -8.86
N ARG A 79 3.84 2.06 -9.20
CA ARG A 79 2.92 0.95 -9.46
C ARG A 79 2.82 0.71 -10.97
N PHE A 80 3.38 -0.42 -11.43
CA PHE A 80 3.23 -0.86 -12.82
C PHE A 80 1.86 -1.50 -13.04
N ASN A 81 0.99 -0.84 -13.79
CA ASN A 81 -0.29 -1.43 -14.19
C ASN A 81 -0.09 -2.28 -15.46
N ARG A 82 0.54 -3.46 -15.34
CA ARG A 82 0.64 -4.45 -16.43
C ARG A 82 -0.57 -5.38 -16.43
N GLY A 83 -1.78 -4.81 -16.44
CA GLY A 83 -2.99 -5.59 -16.69
C GLY A 83 -2.93 -6.16 -18.10
N PRO A 84 -3.20 -7.46 -18.32
CA PRO A 84 -3.38 -7.95 -19.68
C PRO A 84 -4.49 -7.12 -20.35
N VAL A 85 -4.23 -6.62 -21.55
CA VAL A 85 -5.28 -6.05 -22.39
C VAL A 85 -6.19 -7.20 -22.78
N VAL A 86 -7.16 -7.51 -21.92
CA VAL A 86 -8.22 -8.45 -22.26
C VAL A 86 -9.08 -7.72 -23.26
N ASN A 87 -8.89 -8.00 -24.55
CA ASN A 87 -9.85 -7.61 -25.56
C ASN A 87 -11.12 -8.45 -25.29
N PRO A 88 -12.21 -7.87 -24.76
CA PRO A 88 -13.43 -8.64 -24.60
C PRO A 88 -13.83 -9.13 -25.99
N PRO A 89 -14.26 -10.39 -26.14
CA PRO A 89 -14.76 -10.88 -27.41
C PRO A 89 -15.88 -9.94 -27.88
N ARG A 90 -15.69 -9.32 -29.05
CA ARG A 90 -16.74 -8.52 -29.69
C ARG A 90 -17.76 -9.50 -30.26
N GLY A 91 -18.87 -9.69 -29.56
CA GLY A 91 -20.00 -10.49 -30.03
C GLY A 91 -20.79 -11.11 -28.89
N PRO A 92 -22.02 -11.56 -29.16
CA PRO A 92 -22.78 -12.37 -28.21
C PRO A 92 -21.94 -13.58 -27.81
N ILE A 93 -21.81 -13.83 -26.51
CA ILE A 93 -21.26 -15.09 -26.02
C ILE A 93 -22.21 -16.17 -26.55
N PRO A 94 -21.75 -17.12 -27.38
CA PRO A 94 -22.62 -18.14 -27.92
C PRO A 94 -23.21 -18.91 -26.74
N CYS A 95 -24.53 -18.87 -26.58
CA CYS A 95 -25.20 -19.71 -25.62
C CYS A 95 -24.99 -21.17 -26.03
N SER A 96 -24.58 -22.01 -25.09
CA SER A 96 -24.71 -23.46 -25.28
C SER A 96 -26.19 -23.77 -25.48
N GLU A 97 -26.54 -24.47 -26.55
CA GLU A 97 -27.90 -24.98 -26.73
C GLU A 97 -28.33 -25.76 -25.47
N PRO A 98 -29.52 -25.50 -24.92
CA PRO A 98 -30.00 -26.23 -23.75
C PRO A 98 -30.17 -27.71 -24.14
N ALA A 99 -29.63 -28.61 -23.31
CA ALA A 99 -29.66 -30.06 -23.50
C ALA A 99 -31.05 -30.70 -23.27
N TYR A 100 -32.14 -30.02 -23.64
CA TYR A 100 -33.48 -30.59 -23.66
C TYR A 100 -33.84 -30.94 -25.11
N GLY A 101 -33.72 -32.24 -25.42
CA GLY A 101 -33.94 -32.82 -26.74
C GLY A 101 -35.40 -32.77 -27.20
N LEU A 102 -35.83 -31.61 -27.70
CA LEU A 102 -37.09 -31.43 -28.43
C LEU A 102 -36.91 -30.32 -29.47
N GLY A 103 -36.34 -30.68 -30.62
CA GLY A 103 -36.20 -29.77 -31.74
C GLY A 103 -35.18 -30.27 -32.75
N GLU A 104 -35.65 -31.02 -33.75
CA GLU A 104 -34.92 -31.28 -34.99
C GLU A 104 -34.71 -29.95 -35.75
N GLY A 105 -33.64 -29.25 -35.42
CA GLY A 105 -33.09 -28.18 -36.23
C GLY A 105 -31.61 -28.43 -36.39
N ARG A 106 -31.15 -28.75 -37.60
CA ARG A 106 -29.72 -28.86 -37.90
C ARG A 106 -29.07 -27.48 -37.74
N SER A 107 -28.61 -27.17 -36.54
CA SER A 107 -27.78 -26.00 -36.27
C SER A 107 -26.43 -26.18 -36.99
N ASN A 108 -26.16 -25.35 -38.00
CA ASN A 108 -24.91 -25.34 -38.77
C ASN A 108 -23.75 -24.69 -37.99
N TYR A 109 -23.76 -24.74 -36.66
CA TYR A 109 -22.73 -24.13 -35.84
C TYR A 109 -21.46 -24.99 -35.86
N ARG A 110 -20.53 -24.66 -36.77
CA ARG A 110 -19.16 -25.20 -36.74
C ARG A 110 -18.36 -24.42 -35.70
N PRO A 111 -17.93 -25.03 -34.58
CA PRO A 111 -17.02 -24.36 -33.67
C PRO A 111 -15.72 -24.05 -34.41
N GLN A 112 -15.45 -22.77 -34.62
CA GLN A 112 -14.21 -22.33 -35.24
C GLN A 112 -13.10 -22.59 -34.23
N ARG A 113 -12.38 -23.71 -34.42
CA ARG A 113 -11.19 -24.09 -33.65
C ARG A 113 -10.22 -22.91 -33.68
N ARG A 114 -10.12 -22.18 -32.58
CA ARG A 114 -9.03 -21.23 -32.37
C ARG A 114 -7.74 -22.05 -32.33
N LYS A 115 -6.90 -21.91 -33.35
CA LYS A 115 -5.51 -22.36 -33.26
C LYS A 115 -4.84 -21.48 -32.22
N LEU A 116 -4.60 -22.06 -31.05
CA LEU A 116 -3.60 -21.56 -30.13
C LEU A 116 -2.25 -21.86 -30.80
N PHE A 117 -1.54 -20.80 -31.17
CA PHE A 117 -0.11 -20.87 -31.44
C PHE A 117 0.63 -20.99 -30.10
#